data_AF-D6SUS6-F1
#
_entry.id   AF-D6SUS6-F1
#
_cell.length_a   1.000
_cell.length_b   1.000
_cell.length_c   1.000
_cell.angle_alpha   90.00
_cell.angle_beta   90.00
_cell.angle_gamma   90.00
#
_symmetry.space_group_name_H-M   'P 1'
#
loop_
_entity.id
_entity.type
_entity.pdbx_description
1 polymer ?
#
loop_
_entity_poly.entity_id
_entity_poly.type
_entity_poly.pdbx_seq_one_letter_code
_entity_poly.pdbx_strand_id
1 'polypeptide(L)'
;MSLKNFGGVLDYAIAMEKQDGGFIQQAMNNPDMQDCSELLQALAKENLKNAKNLARARQENISEMILEPVQGLEEKSYQLSQPDAEGISRPEIMQLLQRMEERAQQFYTDAAEKIRPVSDVFSTFQKLAKKRKARIEKLNPVLEN
;
A
#
# COMPACT_ATOMS: atom_id res chain seq x y z
N MET A 1 1.91 1.03 -14.70
CA MET A 1 2.75 2.26 -14.76
C MET A 1 4.21 1.87 -14.82
N SER A 2 5.10 2.65 -15.44
CA SER A 2 6.52 2.26 -15.49
C SER A 2 7.23 2.54 -14.17
N LEU A 3 7.76 1.52 -13.48
CA LEU A 3 8.60 1.67 -12.28
C LEU A 3 10.08 2.02 -12.59
N LYS A 4 10.35 2.51 -13.81
CA LYS A 4 11.72 2.78 -14.31
C LYS A 4 12.27 4.14 -13.91
N ASN A 5 11.49 4.97 -13.22
CA ASN A 5 11.93 6.26 -12.72
C ASN A 5 11.24 6.59 -11.39
N PHE A 6 11.81 7.54 -10.66
CA PHE A 6 11.33 7.95 -9.35
C PHE A 6 9.85 8.38 -9.36
N GLY A 7 9.44 9.16 -10.37
CA GLY A 7 8.06 9.60 -10.54
C GLY A 7 7.08 8.43 -10.66
N GLY A 8 7.42 7.44 -11.48
CA GLY A 8 6.63 6.24 -11.70
C GLY A 8 6.53 5.35 -10.46
N VAL A 9 7.60 5.30 -9.64
CA VAL A 9 7.56 4.61 -8.33
C VAL A 9 6.57 5.29 -7.37
N LEU A 10 6.58 6.63 -7.30
CA LEU A 10 5.62 7.37 -6.48
C LEU A 10 4.19 7.27 -7.01
N ASP A 11 4.00 7.36 -8.33
CA ASP A 11 2.69 7.22 -8.96
C ASP A 11 2.09 5.83 -8.69
N TYR A 12 2.91 4.78 -8.79
CA TYR A 12 2.51 3.44 -8.41
C TYR A 12 2.16 3.33 -6.92
N ALA A 13 3.00 3.87 -6.03
CA ALA A 13 2.73 3.86 -4.59
C ALA A 13 1.39 4.55 -4.25
N ILE A 14 1.12 5.71 -4.86
CA ILE A 14 -0.15 6.45 -4.68
C ILE A 14 -1.33 5.64 -5.21
N ALA A 15 -1.18 5.02 -6.39
CA ALA A 15 -2.22 4.19 -6.99
C ALA A 15 -2.53 2.97 -6.10
N MET A 16 -1.50 2.28 -5.63
CA MET A 16 -1.61 1.14 -4.70
C MET A 16 -2.35 1.52 -3.42
N GLU A 17 -1.97 2.63 -2.78
CA GLU A 17 -2.63 3.12 -1.56
C GLU A 17 -4.11 3.43 -1.76
N LYS A 18 -4.46 4.05 -2.90
CA LYS A 18 -5.85 4.36 -3.25
C LYS A 18 -6.66 3.12 -3.57
N GLN A 19 -6.10 2.20 -4.35
CA GLN A 19 -6.71 0.94 -4.71
C GLN A 19 -7.03 0.14 -3.44
N ASP A 20 -6.05 0.01 -2.55
CA ASP A 20 -6.23 -0.70 -1.28
C ASP A 20 -7.26 -0.04 -0.38
N GLY A 21 -7.20 1.29 -0.25
CA GLY A 21 -8.20 2.05 0.50
C GLY A 21 -9.61 1.84 -0.06
N GLY A 22 -9.75 1.80 -1.38
CA GLY A 22 -11.01 1.53 -2.06
C GLY A 22 -11.55 0.13 -1.77
N PHE A 23 -10.70 -0.90 -1.85
CA PHE A 23 -11.08 -2.26 -1.49
C PHE A 23 -11.52 -2.36 -0.01
N ILE A 24 -10.77 -1.75 0.92
CA ILE A 24 -11.15 -1.73 2.34
C ILE A 24 -12.50 -1.02 2.55
N GLN A 25 -12.76 0.04 1.78
CA GLN A 25 -14.06 0.73 1.82
C GLN A 25 -15.21 -0.13 1.33
N GLN A 26 -15.01 -0.92 0.29
CA GLN A 26 -15.99 -1.91 -0.16
C GLN A 26 -16.19 -3.01 0.89
N ALA A 27 -15.11 -3.50 1.49
CA ALA A 27 -15.17 -4.52 2.54
C ALA A 27 -15.98 -4.05 3.77
N MET A 28 -15.97 -2.76 4.11
CA MET A 28 -16.81 -2.22 5.18
C MET A 28 -18.31 -2.30 4.90
N ASN A 29 -18.72 -2.38 3.63
CA ASN A 29 -20.12 -2.55 3.25
C ASN A 29 -20.56 -4.02 3.28
N ASN A 30 -19.62 -4.96 3.38
CA ASN A 30 -19.94 -6.38 3.47
C ASN A 30 -20.57 -6.71 4.83
N PRO A 31 -21.78 -7.30 4.89
CA PRO A 31 -22.46 -7.62 6.15
C PRO A 31 -21.64 -8.51 7.09
N ASP A 32 -20.80 -9.39 6.54
CA ASP A 32 -19.99 -10.34 7.32
C ASP A 32 -18.78 -9.67 8.01
N MET A 33 -18.51 -8.41 7.68
CA MET A 33 -17.38 -7.62 8.18
C MET A 33 -17.77 -6.56 9.23
N GLN A 34 -19.03 -6.53 9.67
CA GLN A 34 -19.55 -5.49 10.58
C GLN A 34 -18.79 -5.42 11.92
N ASP A 35 -18.37 -6.56 12.47
CA ASP A 35 -17.58 -6.64 13.70
C ASP A 35 -16.15 -6.08 13.55
N CYS A 36 -15.65 -6.02 12.33
CA CYS A 36 -14.33 -5.47 12.00
C CYS A 36 -14.39 -4.01 11.51
N SER A 37 -15.56 -3.35 11.57
CA SER A 37 -15.78 -2.01 10.99
C SER A 37 -14.79 -0.94 11.50
N GLU A 38 -14.49 -0.93 12.81
CA GLU A 38 -13.52 0.03 13.37
C GLU A 38 -12.11 -0.17 12.82
N LEU A 39 -11.68 -1.44 12.73
CA LEU A 39 -10.38 -1.82 12.17
C LEU A 39 -10.30 -1.40 10.69
N LEU A 40 -11.29 -1.78 9.89
CA LEU A 40 -11.33 -1.44 8.46
C LEU A 40 -11.36 0.07 8.25
N GLN A 41 -12.13 0.80 9.05
CA GLN A 41 -12.17 2.26 8.96
C GLN A 41 -10.81 2.88 9.28
N ALA A 42 -10.09 2.37 10.28
CA ALA A 42 -8.75 2.83 10.60
C ALA A 42 -7.75 2.56 9.46
N LEU A 43 -7.81 1.38 8.85
CA LEU A 43 -6.96 1.00 7.71
C LEU A 43 -7.24 1.89 6.49
N ALA A 44 -8.51 2.06 6.11
CA ALA A 44 -8.92 2.91 4.99
C ALA A 44 -8.48 4.37 5.19
N LYS A 45 -8.69 4.93 6.39
CA LYS A 45 -8.26 6.30 6.73
C LYS A 45 -6.75 6.47 6.59
N GLU A 46 -5.97 5.50 7.05
CA GLU A 46 -4.52 5.58 6.98
C GLU A 46 -4.01 5.39 5.54
N ASN A 47 -4.59 4.49 4.73
CA ASN A 47 -4.28 4.38 3.31
C ASN A 47 -4.55 5.69 2.55
N LEU A 48 -5.70 6.35 2.81
CA LEU A 48 -6.00 7.67 2.25
C LEU A 48 -4.98 8.74 2.68
N LYS A 49 -4.57 8.72 3.96
CA LYS A 49 -3.55 9.63 4.48
C LYS A 49 -2.19 9.40 3.80
N ASN A 50 -1.80 8.15 3.60
CA ASN A 50 -0.56 7.77 2.94
C ASN A 50 -0.57 8.23 1.47
N ALA A 51 -1.64 7.97 0.73
CA ALA A 51 -1.79 8.44 -0.65
C ALA A 51 -1.63 9.96 -0.77
N LYS A 52 -2.22 10.73 0.16
CA LYS A 52 -2.08 12.21 0.20
C LYS A 52 -0.65 12.65 0.51
N ASN A 53 0.00 12.01 1.48
CA ASN A 53 1.38 12.32 1.84
C ASN A 53 2.36 12.00 0.70
N LEU A 54 2.17 10.87 0.01
CA LEU A 54 2.97 10.48 -1.15
C LEU A 54 2.76 11.44 -2.32
N ALA A 55 1.51 11.87 -2.56
CA ALA A 55 1.22 12.87 -3.59
C ALA A 55 1.90 14.22 -3.30
N ARG A 56 1.93 14.65 -2.03
CA ARG A 56 2.68 15.84 -1.62
C ARG A 56 4.19 15.64 -1.80
N ALA A 57 4.74 14.52 -1.33
CA ALA A 57 6.16 14.22 -1.49
C ALA A 57 6.57 14.23 -2.97
N ARG A 58 5.72 13.72 -3.86
CA ARG A 58 5.92 13.80 -5.31
C ARG A 58 5.97 15.24 -5.82
N GLN A 59 5.08 16.12 -5.36
CA GLN A 59 5.07 17.53 -5.74
C GLN A 59 6.30 18.29 -5.22
N GLU A 60 6.76 17.96 -4.03
CA GLU A 60 7.93 18.58 -3.40
C GLU A 60 9.25 18.11 -4.04
N ASN A 61 9.28 16.89 -4.57
CA ASN A 61 10.48 16.27 -5.15
C ASN A 61 10.44 16.20 -6.68
N ILE A 62 9.71 17.10 -7.35
CA ILE A 62 9.62 17.14 -8.82
C ILE A 62 11.01 17.33 -9.46
N SER A 63 11.89 18.12 -8.85
CA SER A 63 13.26 18.34 -9.33
C SER A 63 14.14 17.08 -9.26
N GLU A 64 13.86 16.19 -8.30
CA GLU A 64 14.56 14.92 -8.11
C GLU A 64 14.07 13.84 -9.09
N MET A 65 12.96 14.06 -9.82
CA MET A 65 12.44 13.15 -10.85
C MET A 65 13.34 13.04 -12.09
N ILE A 66 14.43 13.81 -12.13
CA ILE A 66 15.38 13.92 -13.27
C ILE A 66 16.61 13.00 -13.05
N LEU A 67 16.72 12.33 -11.91
CA LEU A 67 17.83 11.40 -11.62
C LEU A 67 17.64 10.01 -12.21
N GLU A 68 18.75 9.26 -12.15
CA GLU A 68 19.02 7.96 -12.80
C GLU A 68 17.82 7.00 -12.86
N PRO A 69 17.71 6.21 -13.95
CA PRO A 69 16.64 5.24 -14.08
C PRO A 69 16.64 4.25 -12.91
N VAL A 70 15.47 4.04 -12.33
CA VAL A 70 15.26 3.04 -11.29
C VAL A 70 15.33 1.65 -11.93
N GLN A 71 16.21 0.80 -11.39
CA GLN A 71 16.42 -0.57 -11.88
C GLN A 71 16.00 -1.60 -10.83
N GLY A 72 15.55 -2.76 -11.30
CA GLY A 72 15.21 -3.89 -10.43
C GLY A 72 13.88 -3.78 -9.69
N LEU A 73 13.01 -2.83 -10.07
CA LEU A 73 11.59 -2.83 -9.68
C LEU A 73 10.73 -3.23 -10.88
N GLU A 74 9.94 -4.29 -10.71
CA GLU A 74 9.03 -4.79 -11.73
C GLU A 74 7.60 -4.73 -11.20
N GLU A 75 6.71 -4.03 -11.89
CA GLU A 75 5.30 -3.84 -11.46
C GLU A 75 4.59 -5.18 -11.23
N LYS A 76 4.85 -6.18 -12.09
CA LYS A 76 4.31 -7.55 -11.98
C LYS A 76 4.61 -8.23 -10.64
N SER A 77 5.71 -7.87 -9.98
CA SER A 77 6.08 -8.44 -8.67
C SER A 77 5.17 -7.96 -7.55
N TYR A 78 4.39 -6.90 -7.80
CA TYR A 78 3.49 -6.28 -6.84
C TYR A 78 2.04 -6.28 -7.34
N GLN A 79 1.72 -7.04 -8.39
CA GLN A 79 0.34 -7.17 -8.84
C GLN A 79 -0.44 -8.04 -7.86
N LEU A 80 -1.59 -7.53 -7.44
CA LEU A 80 -2.53 -8.27 -6.60
C LEU A 80 -3.94 -8.07 -7.16
N SER A 81 -4.59 -9.18 -7.49
CA SER A 81 -5.99 -9.16 -7.92
C SER A 81 -6.88 -8.82 -6.72
N GLN A 82 -7.72 -7.80 -6.88
CA GLN A 82 -8.71 -7.41 -5.88
C GLN A 82 -10.09 -7.56 -6.52
N PRO A 83 -10.78 -8.68 -6.28
CA PRO A 83 -12.18 -8.82 -6.67
C PRO A 83 -13.05 -7.83 -5.87
N ASP A 84 -14.30 -7.70 -6.27
CA ASP A 84 -15.28 -6.92 -5.51
C ASP A 84 -15.47 -7.52 -4.11
N ALA A 85 -15.22 -6.72 -3.07
CA ALA A 85 -15.33 -7.15 -1.68
C ALA A 85 -16.77 -7.52 -1.26
N GLU A 86 -17.78 -7.03 -1.99
CA GLU A 86 -19.19 -7.38 -1.72
C GLU A 86 -19.52 -8.82 -2.18
N GLY A 87 -18.74 -9.39 -3.10
CA GLY A 87 -18.99 -10.70 -3.71
C GLY A 87 -18.18 -11.85 -3.11
N ILE A 88 -17.39 -11.60 -2.06
CA ILE A 88 -16.51 -12.61 -1.45
C ILE A 88 -16.77 -12.75 0.05
N SER A 89 -16.43 -13.92 0.59
CA SER A 89 -16.67 -14.24 2.01
C SER A 89 -15.69 -13.52 2.95
N ARG A 90 -16.06 -13.38 4.23
CA ARG A 90 -15.18 -12.81 5.26
C ARG A 90 -13.77 -13.41 5.29
N PRO A 91 -13.57 -14.75 5.29
CA PRO A 91 -12.22 -15.32 5.26
C PRO A 91 -11.41 -14.89 4.05
N GLU A 92 -12.05 -14.79 2.87
CA GLU A 92 -11.40 -14.33 1.64
C GLU A 92 -11.02 -12.84 1.74
N ILE A 93 -11.91 -11.99 2.29
CA ILE A 93 -11.62 -10.57 2.54
C ILE A 93 -10.42 -10.44 3.47
N MET A 94 -10.42 -11.15 4.60
CA MET A 94 -9.36 -11.07 5.59
C MET A 94 -8.01 -11.55 5.03
N GLN A 95 -8.00 -12.66 4.28
CA GLN A 95 -6.81 -13.13 3.58
C GLN A 95 -6.31 -12.11 2.57
N LEU A 96 -7.21 -11.45 1.84
CA LEU A 96 -6.83 -10.44 0.86
C LEU A 96 -6.26 -9.19 1.53
N LEU A 97 -6.84 -8.74 2.65
CA LEU A 97 -6.28 -7.65 3.47
C LEU A 97 -4.85 -7.95 3.92
N GLN A 98 -4.59 -9.17 4.41
CA GLN A 98 -3.24 -9.58 4.78
C GLN A 98 -2.29 -9.52 3.58
N ARG A 99 -2.67 -10.12 2.44
CA ARG A 99 -1.85 -10.11 1.22
C ARG A 99 -1.59 -8.70 0.69
N MET A 100 -2.54 -7.79 0.83
CA MET A 100 -2.38 -6.38 0.48
C MET A 100 -1.32 -5.72 1.35
N GLU A 101 -1.35 -5.94 2.66
CA GLU A 101 -0.39 -5.40 3.61
C GLU A 101 1.02 -5.99 3.40
N GLU A 102 1.12 -7.30 3.14
CA GLU A 102 2.37 -7.99 2.78
C GLU A 102 2.98 -7.43 1.49
N ARG A 103 2.18 -7.35 0.43
CA ARG A 103 2.62 -6.76 -0.85
C ARG A 103 3.06 -5.31 -0.68
N ALA A 104 2.30 -4.50 0.07
CA ALA A 104 2.67 -3.11 0.33
C ALA A 104 3.97 -3.02 1.15
N GLN A 105 4.16 -3.87 2.16
CA GLN A 105 5.39 -3.95 2.95
C GLN A 105 6.60 -4.28 2.07
N GLN A 106 6.46 -5.28 1.19
CA GLN A 106 7.51 -5.69 0.27
C GLN A 106 7.84 -4.56 -0.69
N PHE A 107 6.82 -3.98 -1.35
CA PHE A 107 7.02 -2.86 -2.28
C PHE A 107 7.76 -1.69 -1.63
N TYR A 108 7.34 -1.25 -0.43
CA TYR A 108 8.00 -0.13 0.23
C TYR A 108 9.42 -0.43 0.67
N THR A 109 9.71 -1.67 1.07
CA THR A 109 11.07 -2.12 1.39
C THR A 109 11.95 -2.06 0.14
N ASP A 110 11.54 -2.74 -0.92
CA ASP A 110 12.30 -2.85 -2.16
C ASP A 110 12.50 -1.46 -2.79
N ALA A 111 11.43 -0.67 -2.88
CA ALA A 111 11.49 0.64 -3.50
C ALA A 111 12.34 1.63 -2.70
N ALA A 112 12.33 1.57 -1.36
CA ALA A 112 13.22 2.41 -0.55
C ALA A 112 14.69 2.18 -0.94
N GLU A 113 15.12 0.92 -1.05
CA GLU A 113 16.51 0.61 -1.43
C GLU A 113 16.89 1.19 -2.79
N LYS A 114 15.97 1.16 -3.75
CA LYS A 114 16.22 1.63 -5.12
C LYS A 114 16.16 3.15 -5.27
N ILE A 115 15.46 3.87 -4.38
CA ILE A 115 15.36 5.34 -4.40
C ILE A 115 16.20 6.03 -3.33
N ARG A 116 17.12 5.29 -2.70
CA ARG A 116 17.97 5.75 -1.59
C ARG A 116 18.65 7.13 -1.79
N PRO A 117 19.07 7.54 -3.00
CA PRO A 117 19.66 8.88 -3.20
C PRO A 117 18.74 10.04 -2.81
N VAL A 118 17.41 9.84 -2.80
CA VAL A 118 16.42 10.85 -2.39
C VAL A 118 16.04 10.64 -0.93
N SER A 119 16.74 11.32 -0.01
CA SER A 119 16.71 11.06 1.44
C SER A 119 15.32 11.09 2.08
N ASP A 120 14.46 12.01 1.64
CA ASP A 120 13.17 12.26 2.27
C ASP A 120 12.12 11.22 1.87
N VAL A 121 12.12 10.83 0.59
CA VAL A 121 11.22 9.79 0.08
C VAL A 121 11.70 8.40 0.50
N PHE A 122 13.01 8.17 0.53
CA PHE A 122 13.61 6.99 1.14
C PHE A 122 13.11 6.78 2.58
N SER A 123 13.24 7.82 3.42
CA SER A 123 12.81 7.78 4.82
C SER A 123 11.31 7.54 4.96
N THR A 124 10.52 8.12 4.05
CA THR A 124 9.07 7.92 4.01
C THR A 124 8.72 6.47 3.71
N PHE A 125 9.36 5.86 2.71
CA PHE A 125 9.12 4.48 2.32
C PHE A 125 9.53 3.50 3.42
N GLN A 126 10.67 3.72 4.09
CA GLN A 126 11.06 2.92 5.25
C GLN A 126 10.04 2.98 6.40
N LYS A 127 9.50 4.18 6.69
CA LYS A 127 8.46 4.35 7.70
C LYS A 127 7.19 3.61 7.31
N LEU A 128 6.79 3.67 6.04
CA LEU A 128 5.62 2.94 5.53
C LEU A 128 5.83 1.44 5.62
N ALA A 129 6.98 0.90 5.18
CA ALA A 129 7.30 -0.52 5.31
C ALA A 129 7.18 -1.03 6.77
N LYS A 130 7.73 -0.28 7.74
CA LYS A 130 7.61 -0.61 9.17
C LYS A 130 6.15 -0.61 9.65
N LYS A 131 5.36 0.37 9.22
CA LYS A 131 3.93 0.43 9.55
C LYS A 131 3.16 -0.74 8.98
N ARG A 132 3.42 -1.13 7.72
CA ARG A 132 2.79 -2.29 7.08
C ARG A 132 3.10 -3.57 7.85
N LYS A 133 4.37 -3.78 8.22
CA LYS A 133 4.77 -4.91 9.08
C LYS A 133 3.97 -4.96 10.38
N ALA A 134 3.85 -3.84 11.10
CA ALA A 134 3.08 -3.78 12.33
C ALA A 134 1.57 -4.02 12.14
N ARG A 135 1.02 -3.76 10.94
CA ARG A 135 -0.38 -4.10 10.62
C ARG A 135 -0.56 -5.59 10.34
N ILE A 136 0.36 -6.21 9.61
CA ILE A 136 0.35 -7.66 9.36
C ILE A 136 0.31 -8.40 10.71
N GLU A 137 1.18 -8.01 11.64
CA GLU A 137 1.21 -8.58 13.00
C GLU A 137 -0.11 -8.41 13.76
N LYS A 138 -0.86 -7.32 13.51
CA LYS A 138 -2.19 -7.09 14.10
C LYS A 138 -3.32 -7.86 13.41
N LEU A 139 -3.19 -8.16 12.13
CA LEU A 139 -4.21 -8.89 11.35
C LEU A 139 -4.15 -10.40 11.59
N ASN A 140 -2.95 -10.96 11.82
CA ASN A 140 -2.76 -12.39 12.11
C ASN A 140 -3.71 -12.95 13.19
N PRO A 141 -3.85 -12.37 14.39
CA PRO A 141 -4.75 -12.91 15.42
C PRO A 141 -6.24 -12.79 15.05
N VAL A 142 -6.62 -11.94 14.10
CA VAL A 142 -8.00 -11.78 13.63
C VAL A 142 -8.37 -12.86 12.59
N LEU A 143 -7.37 -13.45 11.93
CA LEU A 143 -7.54 -14.51 10.93
C LEU A 143 -7.68 -15.92 11.53
N GLU A 144 -7.22 -16.11 12.76
CA GLU A 144 -7.26 -17.40 13.47
C GLU A 144 -8.59 -17.65 14.21
N ASN A 145 -9.48 -16.65 14.24
CA ASN A 145 -10.82 -16.70 14.85
C ASN A 145 -11.92 -16.74 13.79
#